data_AF-A0A7J3UA36-F1
#
_entry.id   AF-A0A7J3UA36-F1
#
_cell.length_a   1.000
_cell.length_b   1.000
_cell.length_c   1.000
_cell.angle_alpha   90.00
_cell.angle_beta   90.00
_cell.angle_gamma   90.00
#
_symmetry.space_group_name_H-M   'P 1'
#
loop_
_entity.id
_entity.type
_entity.pdbx_description
1 polymer ?
#
loop_
_entity_poly.entity_id
_entity_poly.type
_entity_poly.pdbx_seq_one_letter_code
_entity_poly.pdbx_strand_id
1 'polypeptide(L)' 'MEEYGVVVCPKCKMARAIRLGQKATTCTRCGKKFEVKGRVVYRARDAREAAIAVAEINKKLMSR' A
#
# COMPACT_ATOMS: atom_id res chain seq x y z
N MET A 1 -10.55 12.25 9.09
CA MET A 1 -9.13 11.97 9.41
C MET A 1 -8.63 10.97 8.37
N GLU A 2 -7.48 11.19 7.75
CA GLU A 2 -6.89 10.18 6.85
C GLU A 2 -6.29 9.07 7.72
N GLU A 3 -6.97 7.93 7.82
CA GLU A 3 -6.55 6.79 8.65
C GLU A 3 -5.84 5.70 7.85
N TYR A 4 -6.01 5.73 6.52
CA TYR A 4 -5.51 4.71 5.62
C TYR A 4 -4.45 5.27 4.67
N GLY A 5 -3.48 4.43 4.34
CA GLY A 5 -2.47 4.71 3.35
C GLY A 5 -2.29 3.52 2.44
N VAL A 6 -1.78 3.73 1.23
CA VAL A 6 -1.39 2.67 0.31
C VAL A 6 0.12 2.68 0.19
N VAL A 7 0.72 1.50 0.29
CA VAL A 7 2.16 1.30 0.13
C VAL A 7 2.42 0.27 -0.94
N VAL A 8 3.55 0.39 -1.63
CA VAL A 8 3.98 -0.57 -2.65
C VAL A 8 5.15 -1.39 -2.11
N CYS A 9 5.07 -2.72 -2.27
CA CYS A 9 6.16 -3.59 -1.89
C CYS A 9 7.37 -3.37 -2.82
N PRO A 10 8.57 -3.10 -2.28
CA PRO A 10 9.76 -2.87 -3.10
C PRO A 10 10.24 -4.13 -3.85
N LYS A 11 9.84 -5.33 -3.41
CA LYS A 11 10.30 -6.61 -3.96
C LYS A 11 9.39 -7.09 -5.09
N CYS A 12 8.09 -7.25 -4.81
CA CYS A 12 7.13 -7.79 -5.78
C CYS A 12 6.26 -6.72 -6.46
N LYS A 13 6.52 -5.43 -6.19
CA LYS A 13 5.76 -4.28 -6.73
C LYS A 13 4.24 -4.39 -6.50
N MET A 14 3.83 -5.03 -5.41
CA MET A 14 2.41 -5.15 -5.05
C MET A 14 1.98 -4.00 -4.15
N ALA A 15 0.96 -3.26 -4.55
CA ALA A 15 0.31 -2.26 -3.73
C ALA A 15 -0.61 -2.90 -2.68
N ARG A 16 -0.70 -2.27 -1.50
CA ARG A 16 -1.52 -2.73 -0.38
C ARG A 16 -1.92 -1.56 0.52
N ALA A 17 -3.13 -1.63 1.06
CA ALA A 17 -3.63 -0.70 2.05
C ALA A 17 -3.06 -1.02 3.44
N ILE A 18 -2.66 0.02 4.16
CA ILE A 18 -2.15 0.00 5.53
C ILE A 18 -2.87 1.09 6.34
N ARG A 19 -2.81 0.99 7.67
CA ARG A 19 -3.21 2.10 8.55
C ARG A 19 -2.02 3.04 8.73
N LEU A 20 -2.23 4.36 8.67
CA LEU A 20 -1.16 5.36 8.75
C LEU A 20 -0.38 5.34 10.08
N GLY A 21 -0.91 4.69 11.12
CA GLY A 21 -0.21 4.43 12.39
C GLY A 21 0.77 3.24 12.38
N GLN A 22 0.84 2.44 11.31
CA GLN A 22 1.77 1.30 11.25
C GLN A 22 3.18 1.75 10.88
N LYS A 23 4.17 1.34 11.70
CA LYS A 23 5.60 1.61 11.42
C LYS A 23 6.16 0.72 10.30
N ALA A 24 5.76 -0.54 10.28
CA ALA A 24 6.22 -1.53 9.32
C ALA A 24 5.06 -2.42 8.86
N THR A 25 5.18 -2.96 7.65
CA THR A 25 4.21 -3.90 7.10
C THR A 25 4.92 -5.07 6.44
N THR A 26 4.22 -6.19 6.34
CA THR A 26 4.69 -7.40 5.67
C THR A 26 3.88 -7.64 4.42
N CYS A 27 4.57 -7.81 3.29
CA CYS A 27 3.92 -8.17 2.04
C CYS A 27 3.44 -9.62 2.09
N THR A 28 2.12 -9.85 1.98
CA THR A 28 1.56 -11.22 1.94
C THR A 28 1.86 -11.98 0.65
N ARG A 29 2.26 -11.29 -0.42
CA ARG A 29 2.60 -11.93 -1.69
C ARG A 29 4.01 -12.52 -1.70
N CYS A 30 4.99 -11.83 -1.10
CA CYS A 30 6.40 -12.25 -1.16
C CYS A 30 7.08 -12.45 0.20
N GLY A 31 6.35 -12.24 1.30
CA GLY A 31 6.87 -12.36 2.67
C GLY A 31 7.81 -11.23 3.12
N LYS A 32 8.14 -10.27 2.25
CA LYS A 32 9.07 -9.18 2.60
C LYS A 32 8.44 -8.23 3.63
N LYS A 33 9.08 -8.08 4.78
CA LYS A 33 8.80 -7.02 5.77
C LYS A 33 9.56 -5.75 5.42
N PHE A 34 8.91 -4.60 5.49
CA PHE A 34 9.51 -3.28 5.22
C PHE A 34 8.81 -2.16 5.99
N GLU A 35 9.51 -1.05 6.17
CA GLU A 35 8.96 0.13 6.87
C GLU A 35 7.98 0.90 5.98
N VAL A 36 6.90 1.38 6.60
CA VAL A 36 5.83 2.13 5.93
C VAL A 36 6.22 3.61 5.78
N LYS A 37 7.03 4.14 6.70
CA LYS A 37 7.45 5.55 6.74
C LYS A 37 8.12 5.94 5.42
N GLY A 38 7.60 6.98 4.77
CA GLY A 38 8.12 7.49 3.49
C GLY A 38 7.80 6.63 2.26
N ARG A 39 7.02 5.56 2.39
CA ARG A 39 6.64 4.67 1.27
C ARG A 39 5.15 4.68 0.94
N VAL A 40 4.40 5.56 1.60
CA VAL A 40 2.98 5.76 1.34
C VAL A 40 2.86 6.50 0.00
N VAL A 41 2.31 5.81 -1.00
CA VAL A 41 2.11 6.35 -2.35
C VAL A 41 0.76 7.04 -2.50
N TYR A 42 -0.19 6.75 -1.62
CA TYR A 42 -1.52 7.34 -1.60
C TYR A 42 -2.05 7.35 -0.17
N ARG A 43 -2.76 8.41 0.22
CA ARG A 43 -3.48 8.48 1.49
C ARG A 43 -4.97 8.43 1.20
N ALA A 44 -5.68 7.62 1.97
CA ALA A 44 -7.09 7.38 1.80
C ALA A 44 -7.84 7.76 3.07
N ARG A 45 -9.02 8.35 2.88
CA ARG A 45 -9.90 8.76 3.98
C ARG A 45 -10.55 7.57 4.69
N ASP A 46 -10.83 6.51 3.94
CA ASP A 46 -11.50 5.32 4.42
C ASP A 46 -10.96 4.04 3.75
N ALA A 47 -11.36 2.88 4.29
CA ALA A 47 -10.93 1.58 3.81
C ALA A 47 -11.34 1.29 2.36
N ARG A 48 -12.48 1.86 1.90
CA ARG A 48 -12.99 1.64 0.55
C ARG A 48 -12.16 2.42 -0.46
N GLU A 49 -11.88 3.70 -0.17
CA GLU A 49 -10.99 4.55 -0.98
C GLU A 49 -9.59 3.91 -1.07
N ALA A 50 -9.07 3.36 0.04
CA ALA A 50 -7.79 2.66 0.05
C ALA A 50 -7.80 1.40 -0.84
N ALA A 51 -8.88 0.61 -0.82
CA ALA A 51 -8.99 -0.60 -1.64
C ALA A 51 -9.07 -0.27 -3.15
N ILE A 52 -9.80 0.78 -3.51
CA ILE A 52 -9.88 1.26 -4.90
C ILE A 52 -8.48 1.70 -5.37
N ALA A 53 -7.80 2.55 -4.59
CA ALA A 53 -6.46 3.01 -4.91
C ALA A 53 -5.46 1.85 -5.05
N VAL A 54 -5.53 0.84 -4.18
CA VAL A 54 -4.70 -0.38 -4.30
C VAL A 54 -4.92 -1.08 -5.64
N ALA A 55 -6.18 -1.26 -6.06
CA ALA A 55 -6.50 -1.92 -7.31
C ALA A 55 -5.98 -1.12 -8.53
N GLU A 56 -6.16 0.21 -8.53
CA GLU A 56 -5.66 1.08 -9.58
C GLU A 56 -4.13 1.08 -9.67
N ILE A 57 -3.44 1.18 -8.53
CA ILE A 57 -1.98 1.16 -8.49
C ILE A 57 -1.46 -0.21 -8.96
N ASN A 58 -2.06 -1.32 -8.52
CA ASN A 58 -1.68 -2.65 -9.00
C ASN A 58 -1.87 -2.80 -10.51
N LYS A 59 -2.98 -2.30 -11.08
CA LYS A 59 -3.20 -2.28 -12.53
C LYS A 59 -2.10 -1.48 -13.25
N LYS A 60 -1.77 -0.29 -12.76
CA LYS A 60 -0.70 0.55 -13.32
C LYS A 60 0.68 -0.13 -13.26
N LEU A 61 0.95 -0.90 -12.20
CA LEU A 61 2.22 -1.61 -12.01
C LEU A 61 2.32 -2.90 -12.85
N MET A 62 1.21 -3.52 -13.23
CA MET A 62 1.19 -4.73 -14.08
C MET A 62 1.16 -4.42 -15.58
N SER A 63 0.76 -3.22 -15.97
CA SER A 63 0.64 -2.84 -17.38
C SER A 63 1.95 -2.35 -18.02
N ARG A 64 3.11 -2.67 -17.42
CA ARG A 64 4.44 -2.20 -17.83
C ARG A 64 5.48 -3.29 -17.67
#